data_AF-A0A937VXP9-F1
#
_entry.id   AF-A0A937VXP9-F1
#
_cell.length_a   1.000
_cell.length_b   1.000
_cell.length_c   1.000
_cell.angle_alpha   90.00
_cell.angle_beta   90.00
_cell.angle_gamma   90.00
#
_symmetry.space_group_name_H-M   'P 1'
#
loop_
_entity.id
_entity.type
_entity.pdbx_description
1 polymer ?
#
loop_
_entity_poly.entity_id
_entity_poly.type
_entity_poly.pdbx_seq_one_letter_code
_entity_poly.pdbx_strand_id
1 'polypeptide(L)'
;MLTSAQVTVRGTAHDQNLITQVMVQDISATSVDNFATWEATLQLSPGIHTLRVSTEDALGNHHPAAATAIIEIGTLLDNPRDVAVSATGAIFVTDVQRRAVIRIDPQEGHRTLISDAGTGQGPPFGFPAGIAVEATGQLLVTDMTALGVDGSMQGTNGIVRINPLSGDRAIVTDSIKGKGPTLSRFLGSIAVEATGQILVTDGFLSAVLRVDPVTGDRSILSDATVGQGPAFSNVLVGLAIESTGHILVAELQQKGPFGRTRGRNGIVRIDSVRGDRTVLSDTTTGTGVSFTGFLRSLAVDTVGQIYAVDAGLRTVVHVAPINGDRTLLAASPVLAGGIATEATGDLLVIATGSPDAVGIVRIDPRSGKHTLLSGPVTLGSGPRLQAPGSLIVETTGKSLVLDGDTVIRVDPHTGNRTVVSSPAAGTGPPLRFPQGIVHEAEDQLLVLETNGVVRIHTNTGHAPPSPRLAVASSEG
;
A
#
# COMPACT_ATOMS: atom_id res chain seq x y z
N MET A 1 -9.61 20.89 -3.64
CA MET A 1 -8.41 20.71 -4.49
C MET A 1 -7.25 21.40 -3.80
N LEU A 2 -6.19 20.67 -3.44
CA LEU A 2 -4.96 21.29 -2.96
C LEU A 2 -4.37 22.11 -4.12
N THR A 3 -4.50 23.42 -4.02
CA THR A 3 -3.73 24.37 -4.83
C THR A 3 -2.25 24.26 -4.44
N SER A 4 -1.34 24.76 -5.28
CA SER A 4 0.10 24.74 -5.02
C SER A 4 0.45 25.07 -3.56
N ALA A 5 1.32 24.29 -2.94
CA ALA A 5 1.80 24.52 -1.60
C ALA A 5 3.01 25.45 -1.64
N GLN A 6 3.02 26.43 -0.75
CA GLN A 6 4.21 27.23 -0.50
C GLN A 6 5.18 26.41 0.35
N VAL A 7 6.38 26.19 -0.16
CA VAL A 7 7.42 25.43 0.52
C VAL A 7 8.63 26.32 0.71
N THR A 8 9.00 26.55 1.97
CA THR A 8 10.26 27.23 2.30
C THR A 8 11.34 26.19 2.54
N VAL A 9 12.36 26.27 1.72
CA VAL A 9 13.53 25.40 1.71
C VAL A 9 14.67 26.18 2.37
N ARG A 10 15.27 25.61 3.42
CA ARG A 10 16.37 26.25 4.16
C ARG A 10 17.60 25.37 4.21
N GLY A 11 18.76 25.96 3.94
CA GLY A 11 20.02 25.25 3.92
C GLY A 11 21.19 26.07 4.43
N THR A 12 22.33 25.41 4.44
CA THR A 12 23.64 26.02 4.62
C THR A 12 24.49 25.72 3.40
N ALA A 13 25.43 26.60 3.09
CA ALA A 13 26.40 26.36 2.03
C ALA A 13 27.77 26.89 2.44
N HIS A 14 28.84 26.29 1.94
CA HIS A 14 30.20 26.66 2.31
C HIS A 14 31.13 26.39 1.14
N ASP A 15 31.93 27.40 0.78
CA ASP A 15 33.00 27.29 -0.21
C ASP A 15 34.21 28.11 0.25
N GLN A 16 35.43 27.67 -0.10
CA GLN A 16 36.65 28.39 0.25
C GLN A 16 36.79 29.75 -0.48
N ASN A 17 36.10 29.90 -1.61
CA ASN A 17 36.15 31.08 -2.48
C ASN A 17 34.91 31.99 -2.33
N LEU A 18 34.10 31.80 -1.28
CA LEU A 18 32.81 32.48 -1.05
C LEU A 18 31.75 32.13 -2.09
N ILE A 19 30.54 31.82 -1.61
CA ILE A 19 29.39 31.57 -2.48
C ILE A 19 28.72 32.89 -2.85
N THR A 20 28.49 33.09 -4.15
CA THR A 20 27.87 34.29 -4.72
C THR A 20 26.41 34.05 -5.10
N GLN A 21 26.00 32.80 -5.32
CA GLN A 21 24.62 32.46 -5.61
C GLN A 21 24.25 31.06 -5.11
N VAL A 22 23.02 30.94 -4.61
CA VAL A 22 22.33 29.67 -4.39
C VAL A 22 20.97 29.74 -5.09
N MET A 23 20.62 28.72 -5.87
CA MET A 23 19.32 28.58 -6.54
C MET A 23 18.64 27.29 -6.11
N VAL A 24 17.30 27.25 -6.05
CA VAL A 24 16.50 26.03 -5.85
C VAL A 24 15.49 25.92 -6.98
N GLN A 25 15.62 24.93 -7.87
CA GLN A 25 14.77 24.76 -9.07
C GLN A 25 14.48 26.08 -9.80
N ASP A 26 15.54 26.85 -10.09
CA ASP A 26 15.49 28.15 -10.78
C ASP A 26 15.01 29.35 -9.95
N ILE A 27 14.71 29.16 -8.65
CA ILE A 27 14.41 30.26 -7.73
C ILE A 27 15.67 30.66 -6.97
N SER A 28 16.05 31.94 -7.05
CA SER A 28 17.17 32.48 -6.25
C SER A 28 16.86 32.43 -4.77
N ALA A 29 17.75 31.84 -3.99
CA ALA A 29 17.68 31.88 -2.54
C ALA A 29 18.07 33.27 -2.01
N THR A 30 17.54 33.63 -0.86
CA THR A 30 17.92 34.81 -0.09
C THR A 30 18.87 34.42 1.04
N SER A 31 19.74 35.34 1.42
CA SER A 31 20.74 35.16 2.47
C SER A 31 21.15 36.52 3.03
N VAL A 32 21.57 36.55 4.30
CA VAL A 32 22.15 37.74 4.96
C VAL A 32 23.62 37.55 5.37
N ASP A 33 24.20 36.39 5.11
CA ASP A 33 25.52 35.97 5.60
C ASP A 33 26.38 35.32 4.51
N ASN A 34 26.31 35.84 3.28
CA ASN A 34 27.03 35.32 2.10
C ASN A 34 26.74 33.84 1.82
N PHE A 35 25.47 33.45 1.96
CA PHE A 35 24.93 32.11 1.74
C PHE A 35 25.48 31.03 2.69
N ALA A 36 26.11 31.43 3.80
CA ALA A 36 26.41 30.50 4.87
C ALA A 36 25.13 29.86 5.42
N THR A 37 24.05 30.65 5.51
CA THR A 37 22.67 30.21 5.62
C THR A 37 21.82 30.83 4.52
N TRP A 38 20.84 30.10 4.03
CA TRP A 38 20.03 30.57 2.93
C TRP A 38 18.63 29.98 2.97
N GLU A 39 17.67 30.69 2.37
CA GLU A 39 16.32 30.21 2.20
C GLU A 39 15.76 30.51 0.81
N ALA A 40 14.95 29.60 0.27
CA ALA A 40 14.22 29.81 -0.97
C ALA A 40 12.77 29.38 -0.76
N THR A 41 11.83 30.12 -1.33
CA THR A 41 10.41 29.80 -1.23
C THR A 41 9.86 29.44 -2.60
N LEU A 42 9.33 28.23 -2.73
CA LEU A 42 8.80 27.68 -3.96
C LEU A 42 7.29 27.49 -3.86
N GLN A 43 6.62 27.57 -5.01
CA GLN A 43 5.22 27.15 -5.16
C GLN A 43 5.23 25.80 -5.88
N LEU A 44 4.96 24.73 -5.14
CA LEU A 44 4.97 23.38 -5.69
C LEU A 44 3.55 22.87 -5.85
N SER A 45 3.23 22.30 -7.01
CA SER A 45 1.98 21.58 -7.20
C SER A 45 1.92 20.34 -6.29
N PRO A 46 0.74 19.73 -6.07
CA PRO A 46 0.70 18.39 -5.52
C PRO A 46 1.54 17.41 -6.35
N GLY A 47 2.19 16.47 -5.69
CA GLY A 47 3.05 15.45 -6.28
C GLY A 47 4.39 15.29 -5.56
N ILE A 48 5.20 14.37 -6.08
CA ILE A 48 6.57 14.14 -5.62
C ILE A 48 7.50 15.04 -6.43
N HIS A 49 8.15 16.01 -5.77
CA HIS A 49 9.07 16.95 -6.41
C HIS A 49 10.50 16.66 -6.03
N THR A 50 11.39 16.59 -7.02
CA THR A 50 12.84 16.61 -6.77
C THR A 50 13.37 18.04 -6.82
N LEU A 51 13.51 18.66 -5.66
CA LEU A 51 14.15 19.96 -5.51
C LEU A 51 15.65 19.82 -5.76
N ARG A 52 16.19 20.65 -6.66
CA ARG A 52 17.61 20.71 -6.96
C ARG A 52 18.15 22.07 -6.58
N VAL A 53 19.22 22.08 -5.80
CA VAL A 53 19.95 23.28 -5.41
C VAL A 53 21.20 23.38 -6.27
N SER A 54 21.48 24.55 -6.81
CA SER A 54 22.75 24.85 -7.47
C SER A 54 23.46 26.00 -6.77
N THR A 55 24.79 26.00 -6.83
CA THR A 55 25.62 27.06 -6.26
C THR A 55 26.62 27.60 -7.28
N GLU A 56 26.99 28.86 -7.10
CA GLU A 56 28.09 29.54 -7.82
C GLU A 56 29.01 30.22 -6.80
N ASP A 57 30.32 30.14 -7.03
CA ASP A 57 31.34 30.82 -6.21
C ASP A 57 31.84 32.13 -6.84
N ALA A 58 32.68 32.88 -6.13
CA ALA A 58 33.22 34.15 -6.62
C ALA A 58 34.21 34.02 -7.79
N LEU A 59 34.66 32.80 -8.10
CA LEU A 59 35.50 32.49 -9.26
C LEU A 59 34.68 32.06 -10.48
N GLY A 60 33.35 31.97 -10.35
CA GLY A 60 32.45 31.52 -11.41
C GLY A 60 32.38 30.00 -11.55
N ASN A 61 32.84 29.24 -10.54
CA ASN A 61 32.64 27.79 -10.53
C ASN A 61 31.18 27.49 -10.17
N HIS A 62 30.50 26.73 -11.03
CA HIS A 62 29.11 26.34 -10.82
C HIS A 62 28.98 24.87 -10.44
N HIS A 63 28.23 24.59 -9.38
CA HIS A 63 27.83 23.23 -9.02
C HIS A 63 26.31 23.07 -9.25
N PRO A 64 25.86 22.46 -10.36
CA PRO A 64 24.47 22.50 -10.81
C PRO A 64 23.50 21.64 -9.98
N ALA A 65 24.00 20.73 -9.16
CA ALA A 65 23.21 19.90 -8.24
C ALA A 65 23.94 19.81 -6.89
N ALA A 66 24.25 20.97 -6.34
CA ALA A 66 24.92 21.13 -5.07
C ALA A 66 24.07 20.69 -3.89
N ALA A 67 22.74 20.58 -4.06
CA ALA A 67 21.85 19.80 -3.19
C ALA A 67 20.71 19.12 -3.96
N THR A 68 20.15 18.02 -3.45
CA THR A 68 18.81 17.57 -3.83
C THR A 68 17.98 17.17 -2.62
N ALA A 69 16.68 17.45 -2.66
CA ALA A 69 15.70 16.94 -1.71
C ALA A 69 14.46 16.50 -2.47
N ILE A 70 13.77 15.47 -1.97
CA ILE A 70 12.43 15.14 -2.48
C ILE A 70 11.41 15.48 -1.43
N ILE A 71 10.36 16.13 -1.91
CA ILE A 71 9.21 16.52 -1.12
C ILE A 71 7.97 15.94 -1.76
N GLU A 72 7.16 15.26 -0.96
CA GLU A 72 5.82 14.85 -1.36
C GLU A 72 4.84 15.93 -0.89
N ILE A 73 4.22 16.62 -1.84
CA ILE A 73 3.13 17.55 -1.58
C ILE A 73 1.84 16.80 -1.88
N GLY A 74 1.10 16.39 -0.86
CA GLY A 74 -0.12 15.63 -1.11
C GLY A 74 -0.86 15.24 0.15
N THR A 75 -2.00 14.59 -0.05
CA THR A 75 -2.78 14.02 1.04
C THR A 75 -2.06 12.78 1.56
N LEU A 76 -1.46 12.88 2.76
CA LEU A 76 -0.88 11.72 3.43
C LEU A 76 -1.96 10.68 3.77
N LEU A 77 -1.56 9.43 4.06
CA LEU A 77 -2.43 8.39 4.59
C LEU A 77 -2.30 8.32 6.12
N ASP A 78 -3.39 8.06 6.84
CA ASP A 78 -3.45 7.96 8.31
C ASP A 78 -4.49 6.90 8.67
N ASN A 79 -4.00 5.69 8.94
CA ASN A 79 -4.83 4.51 9.14
C ASN A 79 -5.74 4.15 7.93
N PRO A 80 -5.15 3.88 6.74
CA PRO A 80 -5.88 3.33 5.61
C PRO A 80 -6.48 1.96 5.97
N ARG A 81 -7.73 1.70 5.56
CA ARG A 81 -8.48 0.49 5.94
C ARG A 81 -8.61 -0.51 4.80
N ASP A 82 -9.03 -0.06 3.63
CA ASP A 82 -9.31 -0.91 2.49
C ASP A 82 -8.91 -0.23 1.17
N VAL A 83 -8.78 -1.03 0.11
CA VAL A 83 -8.33 -0.58 -1.21
C VAL A 83 -9.16 -1.24 -2.31
N ALA A 84 -9.51 -0.45 -3.33
CA ALA A 84 -10.12 -0.94 -4.55
C ALA A 84 -9.40 -0.39 -5.78
N VAL A 85 -9.40 -1.18 -6.86
CA VAL A 85 -8.79 -0.80 -8.13
C VAL A 85 -9.88 -0.78 -9.20
N SER A 86 -9.98 0.32 -9.94
CA SER A 86 -10.92 0.42 -11.07
C SER A 86 -10.42 -0.40 -12.26
N ALA A 87 -11.32 -0.66 -13.22
CA ALA A 87 -10.95 -1.28 -14.50
C ALA A 87 -9.91 -0.47 -15.30
N THR A 88 -9.79 0.84 -15.04
CA THR A 88 -8.79 1.72 -15.66
C THR A 88 -7.46 1.74 -14.89
N GLY A 89 -7.34 0.98 -13.81
CA GLY A 89 -6.14 0.91 -12.97
C GLY A 89 -6.03 2.02 -11.91
N ALA A 90 -7.05 2.85 -11.73
CA ALA A 90 -7.05 3.84 -10.65
C ALA A 90 -7.22 3.15 -9.30
N ILE A 91 -6.37 3.51 -8.33
CA ILE A 91 -6.40 2.93 -6.98
C ILE A 91 -7.16 3.90 -6.06
N PHE A 92 -8.09 3.38 -5.28
CA PHE A 92 -8.85 4.13 -4.29
C PHE A 92 -8.69 3.48 -2.92
N VAL A 93 -8.50 4.31 -1.89
CA VAL A 93 -8.25 3.89 -0.52
C VAL A 93 -9.23 4.60 0.41
N THR A 94 -9.84 3.84 1.32
CA THR A 94 -10.53 4.42 2.48
C THR A 94 -9.54 4.70 3.58
N ASP A 95 -9.52 5.94 4.04
CA ASP A 95 -8.68 6.41 5.13
C ASP A 95 -9.58 6.71 6.33
N VAL A 96 -9.48 5.85 7.35
CA VAL A 96 -10.39 5.87 8.49
C VAL A 96 -10.15 7.08 9.37
N GLN A 97 -8.89 7.40 9.66
CA GLN A 97 -8.58 8.48 10.60
C GLN A 97 -8.85 9.84 9.96
N ARG A 98 -8.59 9.98 8.65
CA ARG A 98 -9.01 11.17 7.88
C ARG A 98 -10.49 11.22 7.58
N ARG A 99 -11.21 10.09 7.74
CA ARG A 99 -12.61 9.93 7.31
C ARG A 99 -12.77 10.34 5.86
N ALA A 100 -11.92 9.78 5.01
CA ALA A 100 -11.76 10.22 3.64
C ALA A 100 -11.64 9.05 2.66
N VAL A 101 -11.86 9.36 1.38
CA VAL A 101 -11.45 8.51 0.27
C VAL A 101 -10.35 9.22 -0.52
N ILE A 102 -9.27 8.51 -0.77
CA ILE A 102 -8.07 9.01 -1.44
C ILE A 102 -7.83 8.16 -2.68
N ARG A 103 -7.58 8.82 -3.82
CA ARG A 103 -7.11 8.16 -5.03
C ARG A 103 -5.59 8.18 -5.04
N ILE A 104 -4.99 7.08 -5.47
CA ILE A 104 -3.55 6.95 -5.66
C ILE A 104 -3.28 6.71 -7.15
N ASP A 105 -2.36 7.48 -7.71
CA ASP A 105 -1.78 7.21 -9.02
C ASP A 105 -0.83 6.01 -8.92
N PRO A 106 -1.08 4.90 -9.63
CA PRO A 106 -0.24 3.71 -9.54
C PRO A 106 1.16 3.88 -10.14
N GLN A 107 1.39 4.87 -10.98
CA GLN A 107 2.68 5.12 -11.64
C GLN A 107 3.54 6.09 -10.83
N GLU A 108 2.94 7.22 -10.42
CA GLU A 108 3.67 8.32 -9.78
C GLU A 108 3.51 8.31 -8.25
N GLY A 109 2.62 7.47 -7.71
CA GLY A 109 2.30 7.43 -6.29
C GLY A 109 1.50 8.64 -5.78
N HIS A 110 1.10 9.55 -6.69
CA HIS A 110 0.41 10.78 -6.35
C HIS A 110 -0.94 10.53 -5.68
N ARG A 111 -1.17 11.20 -4.55
CA ARG A 111 -2.38 11.04 -3.72
C ARG A 111 -3.29 12.24 -3.90
N THR A 112 -4.52 11.96 -4.31
CA THR A 112 -5.56 12.98 -4.49
C THR A 112 -6.71 12.69 -3.53
N LEU A 113 -7.04 13.65 -2.68
CA LEU A 113 -8.25 13.61 -1.87
C LEU A 113 -9.49 13.63 -2.77
N ILE A 114 -10.33 12.60 -2.68
CA ILE A 114 -11.56 12.46 -3.47
C ILE A 114 -12.78 12.93 -2.70
N SER A 115 -12.92 12.55 -1.44
CA SER A 115 -14.09 12.89 -0.62
C SER A 115 -13.73 12.88 0.86
N ASP A 116 -14.19 13.89 1.61
CA ASP A 116 -14.06 14.00 3.07
C ASP A 116 -15.12 14.96 3.64
N ALA A 117 -14.91 15.53 4.82
CA ALA A 117 -15.83 16.53 5.37
C ALA A 117 -15.85 17.85 4.59
N GLY A 118 -14.73 18.23 3.95
CA GLY A 118 -14.58 19.49 3.20
C GLY A 118 -14.67 19.35 1.68
N THR A 119 -14.64 18.13 1.16
CA THR A 119 -14.59 17.79 -0.27
C THR A 119 -15.78 16.93 -0.64
N GLY A 120 -16.60 17.45 -1.56
CA GLY A 120 -17.85 16.83 -1.97
C GLY A 120 -19.00 17.06 -1.00
N GLN A 121 -20.22 16.98 -1.52
CA GLN A 121 -21.46 17.14 -0.75
C GLN A 121 -21.98 15.80 -0.23
N GLY A 122 -23.04 15.83 0.58
CA GLY A 122 -23.70 14.63 1.11
C GLY A 122 -23.35 14.30 2.57
N PRO A 123 -23.73 13.11 3.06
CA PRO A 123 -23.57 12.76 4.47
C PRO A 123 -22.08 12.71 4.86
N PRO A 124 -21.69 13.28 6.01
CA PRO A 124 -20.31 13.20 6.50
C PRO A 124 -19.97 11.75 6.84
N PHE A 125 -18.74 11.34 6.52
CA PHE A 125 -18.22 10.03 6.92
C PHE A 125 -18.09 9.94 8.44
N GLY A 126 -18.40 8.77 9.00
CA GLY A 126 -18.08 8.43 10.38
C GLY A 126 -16.81 7.58 10.42
N PHE A 127 -16.93 6.35 9.96
CA PHE A 127 -15.86 5.35 9.86
C PHE A 127 -15.97 4.67 8.48
N PRO A 128 -15.41 5.28 7.42
CA PRO A 128 -15.40 4.66 6.10
C PRO A 128 -14.48 3.44 6.13
N ALA A 129 -14.98 2.26 5.77
CA ALA A 129 -14.27 1.00 5.94
C ALA A 129 -14.01 0.30 4.61
N GLY A 130 -14.93 -0.54 4.14
CA GLY A 130 -14.80 -1.27 2.89
C GLY A 130 -15.00 -0.36 1.69
N ILE A 131 -14.30 -0.62 0.59
CA ILE A 131 -14.47 0.13 -0.68
C ILE A 131 -14.56 -0.81 -1.88
N ALA A 132 -15.44 -0.49 -2.83
CA ALA A 132 -15.55 -1.15 -4.12
C ALA A 132 -15.80 -0.14 -5.24
N VAL A 133 -15.46 -0.51 -6.47
CA VAL A 133 -15.72 0.31 -7.67
C VAL A 133 -16.84 -0.34 -8.48
N GLU A 134 -17.92 0.40 -8.72
CA GLU A 134 -18.99 -0.02 -9.62
C GLU A 134 -18.51 0.01 -11.07
N ALA A 135 -19.16 -0.75 -11.96
CA ALA A 135 -18.86 -0.74 -13.39
C ALA A 135 -18.99 0.67 -14.04
N THR A 136 -19.78 1.55 -13.42
CA THR A 136 -19.93 2.96 -13.84
C THR A 136 -18.74 3.84 -13.46
N GLY A 137 -17.80 3.32 -12.67
CA GLY A 137 -16.67 4.06 -12.10
C GLY A 137 -16.98 4.76 -10.78
N GLN A 138 -18.22 4.73 -10.28
CA GLN A 138 -18.56 5.24 -8.95
C GLN A 138 -18.00 4.35 -7.85
N LEU A 139 -17.71 4.93 -6.69
CA LEU A 139 -17.17 4.20 -5.55
C LEU A 139 -18.31 3.88 -4.58
N LEU A 140 -18.31 2.68 -4.01
CA LEU A 140 -19.18 2.28 -2.92
C LEU A 140 -18.33 2.12 -1.67
N VAL A 141 -18.76 2.73 -0.58
CA VAL A 141 -18.06 2.69 0.70
C VAL A 141 -19.01 2.28 1.81
N THR A 142 -18.63 1.28 2.61
CA THR A 142 -19.32 1.02 3.88
C THR A 142 -18.89 2.08 4.89
N ASP A 143 -19.86 2.71 5.53
CA ASP A 143 -19.62 3.85 6.41
C ASP A 143 -20.36 3.65 7.73
N MET A 144 -19.59 3.36 8.79
CA MET A 144 -20.11 3.14 10.12
C MET A 144 -20.22 4.45 10.89
N THR A 145 -21.13 4.54 11.84
CA THR A 145 -21.25 5.75 12.64
C THR A 145 -20.08 5.94 13.60
N ALA A 146 -19.64 7.18 13.76
CA ALA A 146 -18.55 7.57 14.64
C ALA A 146 -18.85 8.89 15.34
N LEU A 147 -18.26 9.12 16.51
CA LEU A 147 -18.36 10.42 17.19
C LEU A 147 -17.45 11.43 16.46
N GLY A 148 -18.03 12.51 15.95
CA GLY A 148 -17.34 13.65 15.35
C GLY A 148 -16.56 14.49 16.37
N VAL A 149 -15.66 15.31 15.86
CA VAL A 149 -14.88 16.27 16.66
C VAL A 149 -15.77 17.31 17.36
N ASP A 150 -16.95 17.57 16.80
CA ASP A 150 -17.99 18.45 17.35
C ASP A 150 -18.94 17.71 18.33
N GLY A 151 -18.67 16.44 18.62
CA GLY A 151 -19.51 15.60 19.48
C GLY A 151 -20.79 15.08 18.80
N SER A 152 -21.02 15.37 17.52
CA SER A 152 -22.14 14.83 16.76
C SER A 152 -21.85 13.39 16.30
N MET A 153 -22.88 12.55 16.15
CA MET A 153 -22.70 11.26 15.49
C MET A 153 -22.67 11.49 13.97
N GLN A 154 -21.53 11.17 13.35
CA GLN A 154 -21.33 11.22 11.90
C GLN A 154 -21.38 9.82 11.32
N GLY A 155 -21.58 9.71 10.00
CA GLY A 155 -21.69 8.46 9.27
C GLY A 155 -23.11 7.92 9.13
N THR A 156 -23.29 7.01 8.19
CA THR A 156 -24.63 6.52 7.76
C THR A 156 -25.02 5.18 8.38
N ASN A 157 -24.07 4.43 8.93
CA ASN A 157 -24.25 3.02 9.32
C ASN A 157 -24.82 2.19 8.16
N GLY A 158 -24.24 2.38 6.98
CA GLY A 158 -24.78 1.89 5.72
C GLY A 158 -23.74 1.91 4.61
N ILE A 159 -24.23 2.03 3.37
CA ILE A 159 -23.38 2.14 2.17
C ILE A 159 -23.63 3.48 1.52
N VAL A 160 -22.55 4.21 1.25
CA VAL A 160 -22.57 5.46 0.48
C VAL A 160 -21.90 5.25 -0.86
N ARG A 161 -22.48 5.86 -1.89
CA ARG A 161 -21.93 5.94 -3.23
C ARG A 161 -21.25 7.29 -3.41
N ILE A 162 -20.08 7.30 -4.01
CA ILE A 162 -19.25 8.50 -4.21
C ILE A 162 -19.00 8.68 -5.69
N ASN A 163 -19.23 9.89 -6.18
CA ASN A 163 -18.75 10.28 -7.50
C ASN A 163 -17.26 10.66 -7.38
N PRO A 164 -16.33 9.91 -8.01
CA PRO A 164 -14.90 10.18 -7.86
C PRO A 164 -14.44 11.49 -8.52
N LEU A 165 -15.28 12.14 -9.34
CA LEU A 165 -14.97 13.41 -9.98
C LEU A 165 -15.35 14.62 -9.11
N SER A 166 -16.52 14.58 -8.47
CA SER A 166 -17.00 15.68 -7.62
C SER A 166 -16.75 15.47 -6.13
N GLY A 167 -16.51 14.22 -5.71
CA GLY A 167 -16.44 13.83 -4.30
C GLY A 167 -17.81 13.69 -3.62
N ASP A 168 -18.91 13.95 -4.34
CA ASP A 168 -20.25 13.94 -3.76
C ASP A 168 -20.67 12.55 -3.34
N ARG A 169 -21.36 12.49 -2.20
CA ARG A 169 -21.82 11.27 -1.54
C ARG A 169 -23.33 11.17 -1.61
N ALA A 170 -23.82 9.98 -1.93
CA ALA A 170 -25.24 9.63 -1.93
C ALA A 170 -25.47 8.33 -1.17
N ILE A 171 -26.48 8.30 -0.31
CA ILE A 171 -26.84 7.09 0.46
C ILE A 171 -27.39 6.03 -0.49
N VAL A 172 -26.80 4.84 -0.48
CA VAL A 172 -27.33 3.66 -1.17
C VAL A 172 -28.34 2.96 -0.27
N THR A 173 -27.93 2.65 0.96
CA THR A 173 -28.77 2.03 1.99
C THR A 173 -28.29 2.50 3.37
N ASP A 174 -29.21 2.65 4.30
CA ASP A 174 -28.94 2.92 5.72
C ASP A 174 -30.11 2.41 6.59
N SER A 175 -30.29 2.96 7.79
CA SER A 175 -31.42 2.59 8.66
C SER A 175 -32.78 3.14 8.18
N ILE A 176 -32.80 4.07 7.23
CA ILE A 176 -33.98 4.80 6.73
C ILE A 176 -34.31 4.39 5.28
N LYS A 177 -33.30 4.34 4.41
CA LYS A 177 -33.39 3.99 2.99
C LYS A 177 -33.17 2.50 2.80
N GLY A 178 -34.15 1.88 2.13
CA GLY A 178 -34.15 0.46 1.82
C GLY A 178 -34.86 -0.38 2.89
N LYS A 179 -35.45 -1.48 2.46
CA LYS A 179 -36.15 -2.47 3.29
C LYS A 179 -35.23 -3.65 3.60
N GLY A 180 -35.75 -4.61 4.38
CA GLY A 180 -35.01 -5.81 4.78
C GLY A 180 -34.20 -5.63 6.06
N PRO A 181 -33.27 -6.56 6.36
CA PRO A 181 -32.49 -6.55 7.59
C PRO A 181 -31.67 -5.27 7.74
N THR A 182 -31.72 -4.65 8.92
CA THR A 182 -30.93 -3.46 9.21
C THR A 182 -29.45 -3.79 9.30
N LEU A 183 -28.63 -3.02 8.59
CA LEU A 183 -27.17 -3.08 8.68
C LEU A 183 -26.69 -2.64 10.07
N SER A 184 -25.76 -3.38 10.66
CA SER A 184 -25.20 -3.11 11.97
C SER A 184 -24.01 -2.15 11.90
N ARG A 185 -23.48 -1.80 13.07
CA ARG A 185 -22.25 -0.98 13.21
C ARG A 185 -20.95 -1.74 12.97
N PHE A 186 -21.01 -2.96 12.45
CA PHE A 186 -19.87 -3.83 12.20
C PHE A 186 -19.88 -4.30 10.75
N LEU A 187 -19.99 -3.33 9.83
CA LEU A 187 -19.85 -3.59 8.40
C LEU A 187 -18.38 -3.87 8.07
N GLY A 188 -18.17 -4.92 7.31
CA GLY A 188 -16.86 -5.32 6.82
C GLY A 188 -16.65 -4.93 5.37
N SER A 189 -16.26 -5.92 4.58
CA SER A 189 -15.90 -5.79 3.18
C SER A 189 -17.15 -5.65 2.30
N ILE A 190 -16.96 -5.01 1.15
CA ILE A 190 -17.98 -4.74 0.15
C ILE A 190 -17.45 -5.16 -1.23
N ALA A 191 -18.30 -5.73 -2.08
CA ALA A 191 -18.00 -5.99 -3.48
C ALA A 191 -19.24 -5.80 -4.35
N VAL A 192 -19.03 -5.77 -5.67
CA VAL A 192 -20.11 -5.60 -6.66
C VAL A 192 -20.14 -6.84 -7.54
N GLU A 193 -21.29 -7.52 -7.57
CA GLU A 193 -21.52 -8.64 -8.47
C GLU A 193 -21.60 -8.16 -9.92
N ALA A 194 -21.35 -9.05 -10.88
CA ALA A 194 -21.48 -8.73 -12.31
C ALA A 194 -22.90 -8.26 -12.70
N THR A 195 -23.91 -8.62 -11.91
CA THR A 195 -25.30 -8.18 -12.06
C THR A 195 -25.53 -6.73 -11.60
N GLY A 196 -24.56 -6.12 -10.91
CA GLY A 196 -24.66 -4.81 -10.26
C GLY A 196 -25.16 -4.86 -8.81
N GLN A 197 -25.58 -6.03 -8.31
CA GLN A 197 -25.93 -6.18 -6.90
C GLN A 197 -24.71 -5.98 -6.01
N ILE A 198 -24.91 -5.33 -4.86
CA ILE A 198 -23.84 -5.05 -3.92
C ILE A 198 -23.83 -6.14 -2.86
N LEU A 199 -22.67 -6.73 -2.60
CA LEU A 199 -22.44 -7.65 -1.49
C LEU A 199 -21.76 -6.93 -0.35
N VAL A 200 -22.22 -7.16 0.87
CA VAL A 200 -21.63 -6.61 2.09
C VAL A 200 -21.60 -7.65 3.20
N THR A 201 -20.50 -7.68 3.96
CA THR A 201 -20.43 -8.50 5.17
C THR A 201 -20.87 -7.70 6.40
N ASP A 202 -21.70 -8.31 7.24
CA ASP A 202 -22.10 -7.75 8.53
C ASP A 202 -21.68 -8.71 9.66
N GLY A 203 -20.69 -8.28 10.44
CA GLY A 203 -20.13 -9.10 11.52
C GLY A 203 -21.10 -9.34 12.68
N PHE A 204 -21.97 -8.37 12.99
CA PHE A 204 -22.94 -8.55 14.07
C PHE A 204 -24.02 -9.54 13.68
N LEU A 205 -24.51 -9.46 12.43
CA LEU A 205 -25.46 -10.42 11.90
C LEU A 205 -24.82 -11.77 11.57
N SER A 206 -23.49 -11.83 11.50
CA SER A 206 -22.74 -13.01 11.02
C SER A 206 -23.28 -13.46 9.66
N ALA A 207 -23.43 -12.49 8.74
CA ALA A 207 -24.15 -12.68 7.48
C ALA A 207 -23.45 -11.98 6.31
N VAL A 208 -23.65 -12.54 5.12
CA VAL A 208 -23.43 -11.86 3.85
C VAL A 208 -24.78 -11.40 3.33
N LEU A 209 -24.89 -10.11 3.02
CA LEU A 209 -26.11 -9.51 2.50
C LEU A 209 -25.91 -9.06 1.06
N ARG A 210 -26.99 -9.12 0.29
CA ARG A 210 -27.14 -8.40 -0.97
C ARG A 210 -27.91 -7.11 -0.74
N VAL A 211 -27.47 -6.05 -1.41
CA VAL A 211 -28.12 -4.75 -1.44
C VAL A 211 -28.42 -4.37 -2.88
N ASP A 212 -29.68 -4.01 -3.13
CA ASP A 212 -30.09 -3.42 -4.40
C ASP A 212 -29.49 -2.01 -4.53
N PRO A 213 -28.65 -1.74 -5.55
CA PRO A 213 -27.93 -0.48 -5.69
C PRO A 213 -28.85 0.73 -5.97
N VAL A 214 -30.10 0.48 -6.39
CA VAL A 214 -31.10 1.50 -6.76
C VAL A 214 -32.03 1.77 -5.57
N THR A 215 -32.68 0.74 -5.05
CA THR A 215 -33.68 0.88 -3.98
C THR A 215 -33.05 0.95 -2.60
N GLY A 216 -31.85 0.37 -2.43
CA GLY A 216 -31.22 0.16 -1.13
C GLY A 216 -31.78 -1.03 -0.35
N ASP A 217 -32.72 -1.80 -0.94
CA ASP A 217 -33.32 -2.96 -0.29
C ASP A 217 -32.28 -4.05 -0.04
N ARG A 218 -32.37 -4.68 1.13
CA ARG A 218 -31.39 -5.66 1.62
C ARG A 218 -32.02 -7.03 1.73
N SER A 219 -31.23 -8.05 1.41
CA SER A 219 -31.60 -9.46 1.63
C SER A 219 -30.40 -10.24 2.14
N ILE A 220 -30.65 -11.23 3.00
CA ILE A 220 -29.59 -12.14 3.44
C ILE A 220 -29.31 -13.09 2.30
N LEU A 221 -28.05 -13.12 1.85
CA LEU A 221 -27.58 -14.15 0.93
C LEU A 221 -27.20 -15.42 1.70
N SER A 222 -26.48 -15.28 2.81
CA SER A 222 -26.03 -16.43 3.61
C SER A 222 -25.84 -16.03 5.07
N ASP A 223 -26.43 -16.80 5.98
CA ASP A 223 -26.25 -16.71 7.44
C ASP A 223 -26.60 -18.05 8.13
N ALA A 224 -26.71 -18.08 9.45
CA ALA A 224 -27.07 -19.31 10.17
C ALA A 224 -28.44 -19.91 9.80
N THR A 225 -29.32 -19.15 9.15
CA THR A 225 -30.70 -19.52 8.80
C THR A 225 -30.97 -19.61 7.29
N VAL A 226 -30.14 -18.99 6.47
CA VAL A 226 -30.21 -18.93 5.00
C VAL A 226 -28.97 -19.59 4.40
N GLY A 227 -29.20 -20.53 3.48
CA GLY A 227 -28.15 -21.39 2.93
C GLY A 227 -27.76 -22.53 3.86
N GLN A 228 -27.31 -23.63 3.27
CA GLN A 228 -26.82 -24.82 3.97
C GLN A 228 -25.32 -24.70 4.30
N GLY A 229 -24.81 -25.67 5.05
CA GLY A 229 -23.40 -25.72 5.42
C GLY A 229 -23.07 -24.95 6.71
N PRO A 230 -21.78 -24.95 7.11
CA PRO A 230 -21.40 -24.48 8.42
C PRO A 230 -21.69 -22.99 8.59
N ALA A 231 -22.34 -22.63 9.69
CA ALA A 231 -22.65 -21.22 10.00
C ALA A 231 -21.38 -20.39 10.10
N PHE A 232 -21.49 -19.10 9.75
CA PHE A 232 -20.44 -18.14 9.97
C PHE A 232 -20.18 -17.94 11.46
N SER A 233 -18.95 -17.58 11.75
CA SER A 233 -18.54 -16.99 12.99
C SER A 233 -18.57 -15.47 12.91
N ASN A 234 -18.72 -14.84 14.07
CA ASN A 234 -19.15 -13.44 14.24
C ASN A 234 -18.16 -12.38 13.72
N VAL A 235 -17.15 -12.74 12.93
CA VAL A 235 -16.18 -11.80 12.36
C VAL A 235 -15.88 -12.17 10.91
N LEU A 236 -16.54 -11.46 10.00
CA LEU A 236 -16.34 -11.53 8.56
C LEU A 236 -15.51 -10.31 8.12
N VAL A 237 -14.32 -10.55 7.56
CA VAL A 237 -13.28 -9.51 7.40
C VAL A 237 -12.95 -9.20 5.95
N GLY A 238 -13.02 -10.19 5.07
CA GLY A 238 -12.74 -10.02 3.64
C GLY A 238 -13.82 -10.70 2.79
N LEU A 239 -14.10 -10.12 1.64
CA LEU A 239 -15.03 -10.66 0.65
C LEU A 239 -14.39 -10.54 -0.74
N ALA A 240 -14.46 -11.61 -1.52
CA ALA A 240 -14.06 -11.61 -2.93
C ALA A 240 -15.05 -12.43 -3.75
N ILE A 241 -15.10 -12.16 -5.06
CA ILE A 241 -16.00 -12.84 -5.99
C ILE A 241 -15.14 -13.59 -7.01
N GLU A 242 -15.37 -14.88 -7.16
CA GLU A 242 -14.73 -15.70 -8.18
C GLU A 242 -15.36 -15.44 -9.55
N SER A 243 -14.61 -15.69 -10.62
CA SER A 243 -15.11 -15.55 -12.00
C SER A 243 -16.30 -16.46 -12.31
N THR A 244 -16.47 -17.55 -11.56
CA THR A 244 -17.63 -18.44 -11.60
C THR A 244 -18.89 -17.84 -10.95
N GLY A 245 -18.75 -16.71 -10.26
CA GLY A 245 -19.81 -16.06 -9.49
C GLY A 245 -19.93 -16.56 -8.05
N HIS A 246 -19.09 -17.50 -7.59
CA HIS A 246 -19.03 -17.87 -6.17
C HIS A 246 -18.43 -16.75 -5.33
N ILE A 247 -18.81 -16.69 -4.05
CA ILE A 247 -18.35 -15.62 -3.14
C ILE A 247 -17.44 -16.25 -2.09
N LEU A 248 -16.26 -15.70 -1.92
CA LEU A 248 -15.32 -16.09 -0.88
C LEU A 248 -15.41 -15.11 0.28
N VAL A 249 -15.48 -15.64 1.49
CA VAL A 249 -15.49 -14.85 2.71
C VAL A 249 -14.40 -15.34 3.65
N ALA A 250 -13.58 -14.41 4.13
CA ALA A 250 -12.61 -14.69 5.16
C ALA A 250 -13.27 -14.54 6.54
N GLU A 251 -13.14 -15.60 7.33
CA GLU A 251 -13.54 -15.65 8.73
C GLU A 251 -12.32 -15.52 9.62
N LEU A 252 -12.51 -14.82 10.73
CA LEU A 252 -11.51 -14.68 11.76
C LEU A 252 -11.96 -15.37 13.05
N GLN A 253 -11.08 -16.22 13.59
CA GLN A 253 -11.23 -16.69 14.96
C GLN A 253 -10.87 -15.58 15.94
N GLN A 254 -11.84 -15.12 16.74
CA GLN A 254 -11.60 -14.23 17.86
C GLN A 254 -11.40 -15.05 19.14
N LYS A 255 -10.40 -14.66 19.94
CA LYS A 255 -10.34 -15.05 21.35
C LYS A 255 -11.18 -14.07 22.13
N GLY A 256 -12.37 -14.49 22.56
CA GLY A 256 -13.25 -13.65 23.37
C GLY A 256 -12.62 -13.32 24.73
N PRO A 257 -13.17 -12.32 25.45
CA PRO A 257 -12.85 -12.15 26.87
C PRO A 257 -13.07 -13.51 27.57
N PHE A 258 -12.17 -13.86 28.50
CA PHE A 258 -12.14 -15.16 29.19
C PHE A 258 -11.60 -16.35 28.38
N GLY A 259 -10.94 -16.13 27.23
CA GLY A 259 -10.16 -17.17 26.55
C GLY A 259 -11.00 -18.19 25.78
N ARG A 260 -12.31 -17.96 25.61
CA ARG A 260 -13.14 -18.77 24.71
C ARG A 260 -12.81 -18.40 23.27
N THR A 261 -12.34 -19.35 22.48
CA THR A 261 -12.21 -19.20 21.04
C THR A 261 -13.60 -19.31 20.41
N ARG A 262 -14.01 -18.28 19.66
CA ARG A 262 -15.19 -18.34 18.81
C ARG A 262 -14.74 -18.10 17.38
N GLY A 263 -15.11 -19.03 16.51
CA GLY A 263 -15.00 -18.90 15.07
C GLY A 263 -13.93 -19.72 14.38
N ARG A 264 -13.92 -19.58 13.06
CA ARG A 264 -13.04 -20.26 12.11
C ARG A 264 -11.97 -19.28 11.65
N ASN A 265 -10.71 -19.70 11.65
CA ASN A 265 -9.67 -18.99 10.93
C ASN A 265 -9.54 -19.63 9.54
N GLY A 266 -10.19 -19.05 8.53
CA GLY A 266 -10.32 -19.70 7.23
C GLY A 266 -11.15 -18.95 6.21
N ILE A 267 -11.31 -19.59 5.05
CA ILE A 267 -12.04 -19.09 3.90
C ILE A 267 -13.24 -19.99 3.65
N VAL A 268 -14.41 -19.39 3.57
CA VAL A 268 -15.67 -20.05 3.20
C VAL A 268 -16.07 -19.60 1.81
N ARG A 269 -16.38 -20.56 0.95
CA ARG A 269 -16.99 -20.33 -0.35
C ARG A 269 -18.51 -20.43 -0.23
N ILE A 270 -19.21 -19.52 -0.89
CA ILE A 270 -20.67 -19.41 -0.89
C ILE A 270 -21.18 -19.57 -2.33
N ASP A 271 -22.18 -20.43 -2.51
CA ASP A 271 -23.01 -20.46 -3.70
C ASP A 271 -23.83 -19.17 -3.78
N SER A 272 -23.56 -18.34 -4.78
CA SER A 272 -24.21 -17.03 -4.90
C SER A 272 -25.70 -17.11 -5.21
N VAL A 273 -26.25 -18.26 -5.61
CA VAL A 273 -27.69 -18.41 -5.84
C VAL A 273 -28.39 -18.89 -4.58
N ARG A 274 -27.85 -19.94 -3.94
CA ARG A 274 -28.49 -20.64 -2.82
C ARG A 274 -28.07 -20.13 -1.44
N GLY A 275 -26.94 -19.45 -1.36
CA GLY A 275 -26.32 -19.05 -0.09
C GLY A 275 -25.59 -20.19 0.62
N ASP A 276 -25.49 -21.37 0.00
CA ASP A 276 -24.88 -22.57 0.59
C ASP A 276 -23.38 -22.36 0.80
N ARG A 277 -22.91 -22.74 1.99
CA ARG A 277 -21.54 -22.52 2.45
C ARG A 277 -20.73 -23.81 2.38
N THR A 278 -19.52 -23.71 1.85
CA THR A 278 -18.51 -24.77 1.89
C THR A 278 -17.23 -24.20 2.48
N VAL A 279 -16.64 -24.88 3.46
CA VAL A 279 -15.30 -24.49 3.93
C VAL A 279 -14.32 -24.81 2.82
N LEU A 280 -13.67 -23.79 2.28
CA LEU A 280 -12.63 -23.98 1.28
C LEU A 280 -11.32 -24.31 1.97
N SER A 281 -10.91 -23.49 2.94
CA SER A 281 -9.62 -23.65 3.63
C SER A 281 -9.72 -23.20 5.08
N ASP A 282 -9.30 -24.02 6.03
CA ASP A 282 -9.20 -23.65 7.45
C ASP A 282 -8.14 -24.52 8.17
N THR A 283 -8.13 -24.54 9.51
CA THR A 283 -7.18 -25.36 10.27
C THR A 283 -7.36 -26.88 10.06
N THR A 284 -8.51 -27.31 9.54
CA THR A 284 -8.89 -28.71 9.34
C THR A 284 -9.17 -29.09 7.88
N THR A 285 -9.31 -28.10 7.00
CA THR A 285 -9.64 -28.23 5.58
C THR A 285 -8.53 -27.61 4.73
N GLY A 286 -8.05 -28.34 3.73
CA GLY A 286 -6.86 -27.97 2.97
C GLY A 286 -5.56 -28.23 3.75
N THR A 287 -4.49 -28.50 3.03
CA THR A 287 -3.15 -28.76 3.60
C THR A 287 -2.25 -27.53 3.48
N GLY A 288 -0.98 -27.65 3.87
CA GLY A 288 -0.01 -26.56 3.80
C GLY A 288 0.00 -25.68 5.06
N VAL A 289 0.42 -24.42 4.90
CA VAL A 289 0.61 -23.52 6.04
C VAL A 289 -0.71 -23.16 6.71
N SER A 290 -0.80 -23.32 8.03
CA SER A 290 -1.99 -22.89 8.77
C SER A 290 -2.10 -21.37 8.79
N PHE A 291 -3.31 -20.83 8.69
CA PHE A 291 -3.56 -19.43 9.05
C PHE A 291 -3.28 -19.25 10.55
N THR A 292 -2.35 -18.35 10.90
CA THR A 292 -1.88 -18.19 12.29
C THR A 292 -2.28 -16.87 12.92
N GLY A 293 -2.95 -15.97 12.18
CA GLY A 293 -3.47 -14.73 12.74
C GLY A 293 -4.68 -14.17 12.01
N PHE A 294 -4.75 -12.85 11.97
CA PHE A 294 -5.88 -12.10 11.43
C PHE A 294 -5.88 -12.11 9.91
N LEU A 295 -6.73 -12.91 9.27
CA LEU A 295 -7.09 -12.69 7.87
C LEU A 295 -7.64 -11.28 7.74
N ARG A 296 -7.11 -10.49 6.80
CA ARG A 296 -7.51 -9.08 6.62
C ARG A 296 -8.29 -8.84 5.34
N SER A 297 -7.86 -9.48 4.27
CA SER A 297 -8.42 -9.28 2.94
C SER A 297 -8.27 -10.54 2.10
N LEU A 298 -9.15 -10.66 1.10
CA LEU A 298 -9.13 -11.69 0.07
C LEU A 298 -9.11 -11.01 -1.29
N ALA A 299 -8.36 -11.60 -2.22
CA ALA A 299 -8.41 -11.23 -3.62
C ALA A 299 -8.47 -12.50 -4.48
N VAL A 300 -9.12 -12.38 -5.64
CA VAL A 300 -9.13 -13.43 -6.66
C VAL A 300 -8.62 -12.81 -7.96
N ASP A 301 -7.67 -13.47 -8.63
CA ASP A 301 -7.19 -12.99 -9.92
C ASP A 301 -8.07 -13.44 -11.09
N THR A 302 -7.72 -13.00 -12.29
CA THR A 302 -8.48 -13.27 -13.51
C THR A 302 -8.47 -14.75 -13.93
N VAL A 303 -7.56 -15.55 -13.41
CA VAL A 303 -7.47 -17.00 -13.67
C VAL A 303 -8.05 -17.82 -12.51
N GLY A 304 -8.59 -17.18 -11.48
CA GLY A 304 -9.29 -17.80 -10.36
C GLY A 304 -8.39 -18.25 -9.20
N GLN A 305 -7.13 -17.82 -9.14
CA GLN A 305 -6.31 -18.05 -7.94
C GLN A 305 -6.75 -17.15 -6.81
N ILE A 306 -6.67 -17.67 -5.58
CA ILE A 306 -7.13 -16.98 -4.37
C ILE A 306 -5.92 -16.56 -3.55
N TYR A 307 -5.92 -15.29 -3.16
CA TYR A 307 -4.87 -14.68 -2.36
C TYR A 307 -5.49 -14.16 -1.06
N ALA A 308 -4.90 -14.55 0.06
CA ALA A 308 -5.34 -14.15 1.40
C ALA A 308 -4.22 -13.42 2.12
N VAL A 309 -4.53 -12.27 2.72
CA VAL A 309 -3.58 -11.55 3.57
C VAL A 309 -3.76 -12.00 5.01
N ASP A 310 -2.76 -12.70 5.56
CA ASP A 310 -2.75 -13.13 6.96
C ASP A 310 -1.76 -12.28 7.76
N ALA A 311 -2.27 -11.48 8.70
CA ALA A 311 -1.46 -10.59 9.52
C ALA A 311 -0.60 -11.31 10.57
N GLY A 312 -0.97 -12.54 10.97
CA GLY A 312 -0.14 -13.37 11.86
C GLY A 312 1.04 -13.98 11.11
N LEU A 313 0.81 -14.41 9.88
CA LEU A 313 1.88 -14.86 8.98
C LEU A 313 2.67 -13.68 8.37
N ARG A 314 2.12 -12.46 8.47
CA ARG A 314 2.67 -11.20 7.94
C ARG A 314 2.97 -11.29 6.44
N THR A 315 2.17 -12.05 5.69
CA THR A 315 2.44 -12.41 4.30
C THR A 315 1.15 -12.63 3.52
N VAL A 316 1.28 -12.80 2.20
CA VAL A 316 0.20 -13.25 1.32
C VAL A 316 0.29 -14.77 1.18
N VAL A 317 -0.84 -15.41 1.43
CA VAL A 317 -1.03 -16.86 1.29
C VAL A 317 -1.82 -17.10 0.02
N HIS A 318 -1.28 -17.92 -0.87
CA HIS A 318 -2.03 -18.49 -1.97
C HIS A 318 -2.89 -19.65 -1.46
N VAL A 319 -4.14 -19.68 -1.89
CA VAL A 319 -5.09 -20.74 -1.55
C VAL A 319 -5.59 -21.38 -2.83
N ALA A 320 -5.30 -22.66 -2.99
CA ALA A 320 -5.72 -23.40 -4.16
C ALA A 320 -7.27 -23.44 -4.22
N PRO A 321 -7.89 -22.98 -5.32
CA PRO A 321 -9.34 -22.80 -5.40
C PRO A 321 -10.12 -24.12 -5.37
N ILE A 322 -9.49 -25.25 -5.67
CA ILE A 322 -10.19 -26.54 -5.75
C ILE A 322 -10.24 -27.25 -4.40
N ASN A 323 -9.10 -27.30 -3.70
CA ASN A 323 -8.93 -28.13 -2.51
C ASN A 323 -8.56 -27.33 -1.24
N GLY A 324 -8.39 -26.00 -1.37
CA GLY A 324 -8.05 -25.12 -0.25
C GLY A 324 -6.63 -25.28 0.28
N ASP A 325 -5.75 -25.97 -0.44
CA ASP A 325 -4.35 -26.11 -0.05
C ASP A 325 -3.66 -24.75 -0.03
N ARG A 326 -2.86 -24.53 1.01
CA ARG A 326 -2.24 -23.24 1.28
C ARG A 326 -0.78 -23.28 0.95
N THR A 327 -0.36 -22.37 0.11
CA THR A 327 1.04 -22.14 -0.23
C THR A 327 1.42 -20.73 0.17
N LEU A 328 2.50 -20.59 0.92
CA LEU A 328 3.09 -19.28 1.13
C LEU A 328 3.63 -18.80 -0.20
N LEU A 329 3.13 -17.67 -0.70
CA LEU A 329 3.76 -17.00 -1.84
C LEU A 329 5.04 -16.29 -1.40
N ALA A 330 5.18 -16.00 -0.11
CA ALA A 330 6.44 -15.64 0.52
C ALA A 330 6.59 -16.46 1.81
N ALA A 331 7.52 -17.42 1.82
CA ALA A 331 7.91 -18.13 3.02
C ALA A 331 8.50 -17.13 4.02
N SER A 332 7.90 -16.97 5.19
CA SER A 332 8.54 -16.19 6.25
C SER A 332 9.62 -17.06 6.90
N PRO A 333 10.82 -16.52 7.10
CA PRO A 333 11.00 -15.67 8.25
C PRO A 333 11.04 -14.21 7.83
N VAL A 334 10.46 -13.35 8.67
CA VAL A 334 10.63 -11.90 8.68
C VAL A 334 10.32 -11.20 7.34
N LEU A 335 9.07 -10.78 7.14
CA LEU A 335 8.79 -9.67 6.23
C LEU A 335 9.00 -8.35 6.98
N ALA A 336 10.25 -7.93 6.99
CA ALA A 336 10.64 -6.55 6.76
C ALA A 336 11.63 -6.60 5.59
N GLY A 337 11.13 -6.60 4.36
CA GLY A 337 11.98 -6.74 3.18
C GLY A 337 11.15 -6.83 1.92
N GLY A 338 11.34 -5.90 0.99
CA GLY A 338 10.60 -5.74 -0.26
C GLY A 338 10.44 -6.99 -1.14
N ILE A 339 9.41 -6.91 -1.99
CA ILE A 339 9.06 -7.87 -3.04
C ILE A 339 9.16 -7.17 -4.40
N ALA A 340 9.61 -7.88 -5.42
CA ALA A 340 9.65 -7.39 -6.79
C ALA A 340 9.23 -8.49 -7.79
N THR A 341 8.78 -8.09 -8.97
CA THR A 341 8.40 -9.00 -10.06
C THR A 341 9.46 -8.97 -11.17
N GLU A 342 9.81 -10.15 -11.68
CA GLU A 342 10.63 -10.28 -12.88
C GLU A 342 9.76 -10.23 -14.16
N ALA A 343 10.38 -9.90 -15.29
CA ALA A 343 9.70 -9.88 -16.60
C ALA A 343 9.13 -11.25 -17.01
N THR A 344 9.62 -12.35 -16.45
CA THR A 344 9.09 -13.72 -16.64
C THR A 344 7.76 -13.95 -15.92
N GLY A 345 7.41 -13.07 -14.98
CA GLY A 345 6.29 -13.21 -14.05
C GLY A 345 6.67 -13.86 -12.73
N ASP A 346 7.94 -14.22 -12.50
CA ASP A 346 8.42 -14.75 -11.23
C ASP A 346 8.54 -13.66 -10.16
N LEU A 347 8.40 -14.01 -8.88
CA LEU A 347 8.54 -13.10 -7.74
C LEU A 347 9.95 -13.22 -7.15
N LEU A 348 10.60 -12.09 -6.90
CA LEU A 348 11.79 -12.01 -6.07
C LEU A 348 11.42 -11.47 -4.69
N VAL A 349 11.85 -12.18 -3.65
CA VAL A 349 11.55 -11.86 -2.26
C VAL A 349 12.85 -11.78 -1.48
N ILE A 350 12.99 -10.73 -0.66
CA ILE A 350 14.02 -10.70 0.36
C ILE A 350 13.63 -11.68 1.47
N ALA A 351 14.41 -12.75 1.63
CA ALA A 351 14.29 -13.65 2.76
C ALA A 351 15.17 -13.12 3.90
N THR A 352 14.54 -12.60 4.96
CA THR A 352 15.28 -12.12 6.15
C THR A 352 15.09 -13.08 7.33
N GLY A 353 16.14 -13.27 8.15
CA GLY A 353 16.15 -14.27 9.23
C GLY A 353 17.14 -13.86 10.32
N SER A 354 17.90 -14.80 10.88
CA SER A 354 19.14 -14.40 11.57
C SER A 354 20.08 -13.69 10.59
N PRO A 355 21.04 -12.86 11.04
CA PRO A 355 22.00 -12.17 10.16
C PRO A 355 22.75 -13.11 9.20
N ASP A 356 22.85 -14.40 9.52
CA ASP A 356 23.50 -15.44 8.72
C ASP A 356 22.55 -16.19 7.77
N ALA A 357 21.27 -15.81 7.67
CA ALA A 357 20.24 -16.44 6.84
C ALA A 357 19.68 -15.50 5.73
N VAL A 358 20.25 -14.31 5.56
CA VAL A 358 19.71 -13.26 4.69
C VAL A 358 20.04 -13.51 3.21
N GLY A 359 19.02 -13.46 2.33
CA GLY A 359 19.17 -13.73 0.90
C GLY A 359 18.00 -13.25 0.03
N ILE A 360 18.10 -13.50 -1.28
CA ILE A 360 17.03 -13.28 -2.27
C ILE A 360 16.54 -14.63 -2.76
N VAL A 361 15.23 -14.83 -2.78
CA VAL A 361 14.58 -16.05 -3.27
C VAL A 361 13.72 -15.68 -4.48
N ARG A 362 13.89 -16.42 -5.58
CA ARG A 362 12.98 -16.41 -6.73
C ARG A 362 11.87 -17.43 -6.51
N ILE A 363 10.64 -17.07 -6.83
CA ILE A 363 9.44 -17.88 -6.65
C ILE A 363 8.65 -17.86 -7.95
N ASP A 364 8.42 -19.03 -8.54
CA ASP A 364 7.46 -19.18 -9.63
C ASP A 364 6.04 -19.16 -9.04
N PRO A 365 5.23 -18.11 -9.26
CA PRO A 365 3.91 -18.01 -8.66
C PRO A 365 2.91 -19.02 -9.22
N ARG A 366 3.21 -19.68 -10.35
CA ARG A 366 2.33 -20.67 -10.99
C ARG A 366 2.52 -22.06 -10.38
N SER A 367 3.76 -22.41 -10.01
CA SER A 367 4.09 -23.72 -9.45
C SER A 367 4.40 -23.70 -7.95
N GLY A 368 4.61 -22.50 -7.37
CA GLY A 368 5.08 -22.32 -6.00
C GLY A 368 6.55 -22.75 -5.79
N LYS A 369 7.26 -23.12 -6.86
CA LYS A 369 8.66 -23.53 -6.78
C LYS A 369 9.54 -22.34 -6.44
N HIS A 370 10.32 -22.47 -5.37
CA HIS A 370 11.32 -21.48 -5.00
C HIS A 370 12.74 -21.89 -5.40
N THR A 371 13.58 -20.91 -5.68
CA THR A 371 15.02 -21.07 -5.92
C THR A 371 15.75 -19.95 -5.18
N LEU A 372 16.69 -20.31 -4.32
CA LEU A 372 17.57 -19.32 -3.71
C LEU A 372 18.41 -18.69 -4.82
N LEU A 373 18.34 -17.37 -4.96
CA LEU A 373 19.02 -16.60 -6.01
C LEU A 373 20.34 -16.03 -5.50
N SER A 374 20.37 -15.54 -4.26
CA SER A 374 21.59 -15.04 -3.59
C SER A 374 21.49 -15.28 -2.09
N GLY A 375 22.60 -15.72 -1.46
CA GLY A 375 22.57 -16.19 -0.08
C GLY A 375 23.70 -15.67 0.83
N PRO A 376 23.64 -15.98 2.14
CA PRO A 376 24.50 -15.38 3.15
C PRO A 376 25.96 -15.85 3.10
N VAL A 377 26.27 -17.02 2.52
CA VAL A 377 27.66 -17.53 2.41
C VAL A 377 27.94 -18.46 1.21
N THR A 378 26.94 -19.21 0.70
CA THR A 378 27.18 -20.34 -0.22
C THR A 378 26.78 -20.12 -1.68
N LEU A 379 25.98 -19.09 -1.96
CA LEU A 379 25.48 -18.80 -3.31
C LEU A 379 25.70 -17.33 -3.64
N GLY A 380 26.61 -17.07 -4.58
CA GLY A 380 27.06 -15.74 -4.97
C GLY A 380 28.20 -15.16 -4.12
N SER A 381 29.18 -14.52 -4.76
CA SER A 381 30.25 -13.75 -4.12
C SER A 381 29.87 -12.27 -3.93
N GLY A 382 30.52 -11.53 -3.03
CA GLY A 382 30.30 -10.09 -2.84
C GLY A 382 29.87 -9.69 -1.43
N PRO A 383 29.44 -8.43 -1.21
CA PRO A 383 29.04 -7.94 0.11
C PRO A 383 27.88 -8.76 0.67
N ARG A 384 27.89 -9.01 1.99
CA ARG A 384 26.78 -9.69 2.67
C ARG A 384 25.58 -8.77 2.75
N LEU A 385 24.39 -9.34 2.59
CA LEU A 385 23.13 -8.65 2.90
C LEU A 385 22.93 -8.68 4.42
N GLN A 386 22.88 -7.52 5.08
CA GLN A 386 22.85 -7.43 6.55
C GLN A 386 21.48 -7.01 7.11
N ALA A 387 20.84 -6.04 6.50
CA ALA A 387 19.53 -5.48 6.84
C ALA A 387 18.75 -5.06 5.57
N PRO A 388 18.43 -5.99 4.65
CA PRO A 388 17.76 -5.66 3.40
C PRO A 388 16.28 -5.32 3.63
N GLY A 389 15.88 -4.11 3.24
CA GLY A 389 14.54 -3.57 3.47
C GLY A 389 13.69 -3.41 2.21
N SER A 390 14.31 -3.21 1.04
CA SER A 390 13.60 -2.97 -0.22
C SER A 390 14.33 -3.60 -1.41
N LEU A 391 13.58 -3.99 -2.44
CA LEU A 391 14.06 -4.74 -3.60
C LEU A 391 13.33 -4.27 -4.85
N ILE A 392 14.06 -4.08 -5.94
CA ILE A 392 13.52 -3.87 -7.30
C ILE A 392 14.32 -4.68 -8.33
N VAL A 393 13.79 -4.76 -9.56
CA VAL A 393 14.45 -5.43 -10.70
C VAL A 393 14.74 -4.40 -11.79
N GLU A 394 16.01 -4.33 -12.24
CA GLU A 394 16.45 -3.53 -13.38
C GLU A 394 15.90 -4.12 -14.69
N THR A 395 15.79 -3.30 -15.73
CA THR A 395 15.39 -3.76 -17.09
C THR A 395 16.31 -4.84 -17.66
N THR A 396 17.56 -4.88 -17.19
CA THR A 396 18.56 -5.90 -17.52
C THR A 396 18.34 -7.24 -16.82
N GLY A 397 17.36 -7.33 -15.92
CA GLY A 397 17.02 -8.51 -15.13
C GLY A 397 17.78 -8.65 -13.81
N LYS A 398 18.73 -7.76 -13.51
CA LYS A 398 19.45 -7.75 -12.22
C LYS A 398 18.61 -7.15 -11.11
N SER A 399 18.83 -7.59 -9.88
CA SER A 399 18.08 -7.08 -8.73
C SER A 399 18.88 -6.00 -8.01
N LEU A 400 18.21 -4.98 -7.50
CA LEU A 400 18.80 -3.97 -6.62
C LEU A 400 18.15 -4.09 -5.25
N VAL A 401 18.98 -4.19 -4.23
CA VAL A 401 18.58 -4.34 -2.82
C VAL A 401 19.04 -3.13 -2.06
N LEU A 402 18.12 -2.50 -1.31
CA LEU A 402 18.47 -1.56 -0.27
C LEU A 402 18.75 -2.33 1.01
N ASP A 403 20.01 -2.33 1.41
CA ASP A 403 20.56 -3.07 2.55
C ASP A 403 21.14 -2.10 3.57
N GLY A 404 20.35 -1.76 4.60
CA GLY A 404 20.69 -0.66 5.50
C GLY A 404 20.82 0.65 4.72
N ASP A 405 22.02 1.26 4.76
CA ASP A 405 22.37 2.50 4.04
C ASP A 405 23.10 2.25 2.70
N THR A 406 23.07 1.00 2.22
CA THR A 406 23.81 0.56 1.05
C THR A 406 22.86 0.02 -0.02
N VAL A 407 23.08 0.38 -1.28
CA VAL A 407 22.42 -0.23 -2.43
C VAL A 407 23.33 -1.30 -3.01
N ILE A 408 22.83 -2.53 -3.11
CA ILE A 408 23.56 -3.70 -3.58
C ILE A 408 22.86 -4.26 -4.80
N ARG A 409 23.59 -4.41 -5.90
CA ARG A 409 23.12 -5.09 -7.10
C ARG A 409 23.41 -6.58 -7.00
N VAL A 410 22.46 -7.40 -7.41
CA VAL A 410 22.55 -8.87 -7.39
C VAL A 410 22.33 -9.42 -8.79
N ASP A 411 23.28 -10.22 -9.24
CA ASP A 411 23.18 -10.94 -10.50
C ASP A 411 22.24 -12.15 -10.35
N PRO A 412 21.21 -12.26 -11.19
CA PRO A 412 20.14 -13.25 -11.02
C PRO A 412 20.53 -14.66 -11.46
N HIS A 413 21.67 -14.83 -12.14
CA HIS A 413 22.16 -16.12 -12.62
C HIS A 413 23.21 -16.71 -11.67
N THR A 414 24.05 -15.84 -11.11
CA THR A 414 25.20 -16.24 -10.28
C THR A 414 24.98 -15.97 -8.79
N GLY A 415 24.01 -15.13 -8.43
CA GLY A 415 23.81 -14.61 -7.08
C GLY A 415 24.88 -13.61 -6.65
N ASN A 416 25.80 -13.23 -7.54
CA ASN A 416 26.90 -12.33 -7.20
C ASN A 416 26.39 -10.93 -6.87
N ARG A 417 26.97 -10.35 -5.82
CA ARG A 417 26.60 -9.07 -5.25
C ARG A 417 27.68 -8.04 -5.54
N THR A 418 27.28 -6.84 -5.90
CA THR A 418 28.18 -5.70 -6.10
C THR A 418 27.58 -4.47 -5.45
N VAL A 419 28.37 -3.73 -4.67
CA VAL A 419 27.93 -2.46 -4.10
C VAL A 419 27.71 -1.47 -5.24
N VAL A 420 26.52 -0.89 -5.29
CA VAL A 420 26.16 0.21 -6.19
C VAL A 420 26.44 1.54 -5.50
N SER A 421 26.02 1.68 -4.25
CA SER A 421 26.21 2.88 -3.45
C SER A 421 26.31 2.51 -1.97
N SER A 422 27.26 3.08 -1.24
CA SER A 422 27.42 2.93 0.20
C SER A 422 28.12 4.17 0.78
N PRO A 423 28.21 4.31 2.12
CA PRO A 423 29.04 5.36 2.72
C PRO A 423 30.53 5.36 2.30
N ALA A 424 31.02 4.24 1.77
CA ALA A 424 32.41 4.05 1.33
C ALA A 424 32.56 3.88 -0.20
N ALA A 425 31.47 3.81 -0.96
CA ALA A 425 31.47 3.57 -2.40
C ALA A 425 30.41 4.46 -3.09
N GLY A 426 30.86 5.32 -4.00
CA GLY A 426 30.09 6.44 -4.56
C GLY A 426 30.67 7.78 -4.10
N THR A 427 30.38 8.88 -4.80
CA THR A 427 30.86 10.24 -4.40
C THR A 427 29.74 11.12 -3.81
N GLY A 428 28.65 10.49 -3.38
CA GLY A 428 27.50 11.19 -2.83
C GLY A 428 27.37 11.12 -1.32
N PRO A 429 26.45 11.91 -0.73
CA PRO A 429 26.19 11.84 0.69
C PRO A 429 25.70 10.43 1.07
N PRO A 430 26.08 9.91 2.24
CA PRO A 430 25.63 8.60 2.70
C PRO A 430 24.12 8.61 2.85
N LEU A 431 23.47 7.48 2.54
CA LEU A 431 22.05 7.30 2.77
C LEU A 431 21.74 7.36 4.27
N ARG A 432 20.62 7.97 4.64
CA ARG A 432 20.22 8.17 6.03
C ARG A 432 18.80 7.71 6.28
N PHE A 433 18.71 6.57 6.96
CA PHE A 433 17.45 5.87 7.24
C PHE A 433 16.60 5.62 5.99
N PRO A 434 17.20 5.06 4.91
CA PRO A 434 16.45 4.78 3.70
C PRO A 434 15.39 3.69 3.96
N GLN A 435 14.20 3.88 3.39
CA GLN A 435 12.99 3.09 3.60
C GLN A 435 12.57 2.31 2.36
N GLY A 436 12.95 2.77 1.16
CA GLY A 436 12.52 2.17 -0.09
C GLY A 436 13.37 2.60 -1.28
N ILE A 437 13.35 1.80 -2.34
CA ILE A 437 14.00 2.12 -3.61
C ILE A 437 13.02 1.91 -4.76
N VAL A 438 13.08 2.78 -5.77
CA VAL A 438 12.29 2.68 -7.00
C VAL A 438 13.14 3.02 -8.21
N HIS A 439 12.77 2.45 -9.35
CA HIS A 439 13.39 2.75 -10.63
C HIS A 439 12.86 4.07 -11.19
N GLU A 440 13.74 4.91 -11.71
CA GLU A 440 13.36 6.18 -12.32
C GLU A 440 13.63 6.19 -13.82
N ALA A 441 14.81 5.72 -14.23
CA ALA A 441 15.23 5.56 -15.62
C ALA A 441 16.29 4.46 -15.70
N GLU A 442 16.65 4.01 -16.91
CA GLU A 442 17.50 2.83 -17.16
C GLU A 442 18.78 2.78 -16.31
N ASP A 443 19.36 3.94 -15.96
CA ASP A 443 20.55 4.06 -15.12
C ASP A 443 20.37 4.89 -13.83
N GLN A 444 19.12 5.12 -13.39
CA GLN A 444 18.81 5.97 -12.24
C GLN A 444 17.78 5.35 -11.29
N LEU A 445 18.07 5.49 -10.00
CA LEU A 445 17.25 5.03 -8.89
C LEU A 445 16.90 6.18 -7.97
N LEU A 446 15.72 6.11 -7.38
CA LEU A 446 15.32 6.96 -6.26
C LEU A 446 15.30 6.12 -4.99
N VAL A 447 15.97 6.60 -3.94
CA VAL A 447 16.00 6.00 -2.61
C VAL A 447 15.23 6.88 -1.64
N LEU A 448 14.09 6.42 -1.15
CA LEU A 448 13.31 7.14 -0.15
C LEU A 448 14.01 7.06 1.20
N GLU A 449 14.22 8.21 1.83
CA GLU A 449 14.72 8.38 3.19
C GLU A 449 13.61 8.93 4.09
N THR A 450 13.77 8.80 5.41
CA THR A 450 12.80 9.36 6.38
C THR A 450 12.54 10.86 6.19
N ASN A 451 13.51 11.61 5.66
CA ASN A 451 13.44 13.07 5.52
C ASN A 451 13.65 13.56 4.07
N GLY A 452 13.52 12.69 3.06
CA GLY A 452 13.73 13.08 1.67
C GLY A 452 13.87 11.87 0.75
N VAL A 453 14.43 12.07 -0.44
CA VAL A 453 14.80 10.97 -1.33
C VAL A 453 16.11 11.34 -2.01
N VAL A 454 16.95 10.34 -2.24
CA VAL A 454 18.27 10.46 -2.85
C VAL A 454 18.25 9.78 -4.21
N ARG A 455 18.71 10.48 -5.24
CA ARG A 455 18.91 9.89 -6.57
C ARG A 455 20.29 9.26 -6.67
N ILE A 456 20.36 8.02 -7.15
CA ILE A 456 21.60 7.27 -7.33
C ILE A 456 21.72 6.84 -8.79
N HIS A 457 22.88 7.12 -9.39
CA HIS A 457 23.23 6.51 -10.67
C HIS A 457 23.75 5.07 -10.47
N THR A 458 23.11 4.12 -11.12
CA THR A 458 23.36 2.67 -11.03
C THR A 458 24.77 2.25 -11.44
N ASN A 459 25.39 3.00 -12.35
CA ASN A 459 26.69 2.68 -12.96
C ASN A 459 27.88 3.37 -12.26
N THR A 460 27.64 4.50 -11.61
CA THR A 460 28.69 5.32 -10.99
C THR A 460 28.61 5.36 -9.48
N GLY A 461 27.49 4.94 -8.88
CA GLY A 461 27.24 5.01 -7.44
C GLY A 461 27.13 6.44 -6.89
N HIS A 462 27.11 7.45 -7.75
CA HIS A 462 27.03 8.84 -7.32
C HIS A 462 25.61 9.19 -6.87
N ALA A 463 25.47 9.64 -5.62
CA ALA A 463 24.51 10.70 -5.30
C ALA A 463 25.22 12.07 -5.47
N PRO A 464 24.57 13.13 -5.96
CA PRO A 464 25.21 14.44 -6.03
C PRO A 464 25.54 14.95 -4.61
N PRO A 465 26.71 15.59 -4.37
CA PRO A 465 27.04 16.16 -3.05
C PRO A 465 25.98 17.20 -2.69
N SER A 466 25.33 17.05 -1.53
CA SER A 466 24.13 17.81 -1.17
C SER A 466 24.03 18.14 0.32
N PRO A 467 24.00 19.42 0.76
CA PRO A 467 23.71 19.80 2.12
C PRO A 467 22.27 19.44 2.48
N ARG A 468 22.11 19.00 3.73
CA ARG A 468 20.82 18.64 4.32
C ARG A 468 19.95 19.88 4.44
N LEU A 469 18.90 19.93 3.64
CA LEU A 469 17.83 20.90 3.74
C LEU A 469 16.88 20.51 4.87
N ALA A 470 16.65 21.42 5.81
CA ALA A 470 15.52 21.31 6.73
C ALA A 470 14.32 22.00 6.07
N VAL A 471 13.28 21.23 5.74
CA VAL A 471 12.01 21.76 5.24
C VAL A 471 11.02 21.80 6.39
N ALA A 472 10.53 22.98 6.73
CA ALA A 472 9.39 23.13 7.62
C ALA A 472 8.11 23.06 6.78
N SER A 473 7.24 22.08 7.05
CA SER A 473 5.87 22.09 6.53
C SER A 473 5.08 23.18 7.26
N SER A 474 4.47 24.10 6.52
CA SER A 474 3.42 24.94 7.09
C SER A 474 2.18 24.05 7.32
N GLU A 475 1.89 23.71 8.57
CA GLU A 475 0.54 23.31 8.95
C GLU A 475 -0.39 24.51 8.73
N GLY A 476 -1.39 24.31 7.88
CA GLY A 476 -2.48 25.24 7.61
C GLY A 476 -3.75 24.45 7.33
#